data_AF-A0A016S8F3-F1
#
_entry.id   AF-A0A016S8F3-F1
#
_cell.length_a   1.000
_cell.length_b   1.000
_cell.length_c   1.000
_cell.angle_alpha   90.00
_cell.angle_beta   90.00
_cell.angle_gamma   90.00
#
_symmetry.space_group_name_H-M   'P 1'
#
loop_
_entity.id
_entity.type
_entity.pdbx_description
1 polymer ?
#
loop_
_entity_poly.entity_id
_entity_poly.type
_entity_poly.pdbx_seq_one_letter_code
_entity_poly.pdbx_strand_id
1 'polypeptide(L)'
;MVCENGLTALIGDGVDKLNPMNTPNRMDKGQLYVIHGVVSSGIEVPLLYEITRYKNLATYRTNFGRLREAIPVDRLKTNEQ
;
A
#
# COMPACT_ATOMS: atom_id res chain seq x y z
N MET A 1 -8.09 -14.42 -10.78
CA MET A 1 -6.71 -13.99 -10.43
C MET A 1 -6.68 -12.48 -10.45
N VAL A 2 -5.96 -11.79 -9.54
CA VAL A 2 -6.03 -10.31 -9.42
C VAL A 2 -5.66 -9.58 -10.73
N CYS A 3 -4.79 -10.17 -11.55
CA CYS A 3 -4.44 -9.67 -12.90
C CYS A 3 -5.57 -9.80 -13.93
N GLU A 4 -6.41 -10.84 -13.83
CA GLU A 4 -7.60 -11.00 -14.69
C GLU A 4 -8.65 -9.91 -14.44
N ASN A 5 -8.52 -9.26 -13.30
CA ASN A 5 -9.46 -8.28 -12.81
C ASN A 5 -8.94 -6.84 -12.94
N GLY A 6 -7.95 -6.64 -13.81
CA GLY A 6 -7.48 -5.33 -14.21
C GLY A 6 -6.40 -4.71 -13.32
N LEU A 7 -5.85 -5.38 -12.30
CA LEU A 7 -4.64 -4.89 -11.62
C LEU A 7 -3.39 -5.38 -12.35
N THR A 8 -2.60 -4.46 -12.89
CA THR A 8 -1.42 -4.75 -13.73
C THR A 8 -0.12 -4.76 -12.92
N ALA A 9 0.02 -3.86 -11.94
CA ALA A 9 1.23 -3.78 -11.12
C ALA A 9 0.93 -3.33 -9.69
N LEU A 10 1.84 -3.68 -8.78
CA LEU A 10 1.94 -3.11 -7.44
C LEU A 10 3.24 -2.31 -7.34
N ILE A 11 3.14 -1.07 -6.86
CA ILE A 11 4.27 -0.16 -6.67
C ILE A 11 4.38 0.15 -5.17
N GLY A 12 5.57 -0.04 -4.61
CA GLY A 12 5.86 0.41 -3.25
C GLY A 12 6.58 1.75 -3.28
N ASP A 13 6.05 2.73 -2.56
CA ASP A 13 6.64 4.06 -2.36
C ASP A 13 6.69 4.41 -0.87
N GLY A 14 7.35 5.50 -0.50
CA GLY A 14 7.35 5.98 0.87
C GLY A 14 8.29 7.14 1.14
N VAL A 15 8.18 7.66 2.36
CA VAL A 15 9.01 8.76 2.88
C VAL A 15 9.69 8.30 4.16
N ASP A 16 11.01 8.42 4.24
CA ASP A 16 11.80 7.87 5.37
C ASP A 16 11.87 8.80 6.60
N LYS A 17 11.33 10.02 6.51
CA LYS A 17 11.24 10.98 7.64
C LYS A 17 10.00 11.84 7.51
N LEU A 18 9.14 11.82 8.53
CA LEU A 18 7.95 12.66 8.56
C LEU A 18 8.22 14.01 9.23
N ASN A 19 7.56 15.05 8.72
CA ASN A 19 7.52 16.37 9.36
C ASN A 19 6.27 16.47 10.26
N PRO A 20 6.34 17.23 11.38
CA PRO A 20 7.44 18.11 11.81
C PRO A 20 8.49 17.40 12.67
N MET A 21 9.78 17.70 12.41
CA MET A 21 10.94 17.09 13.08
C MET A 21 10.99 17.31 14.61
N ASN A 22 10.43 18.41 15.11
CA ASN A 22 10.60 18.87 16.50
C ASN A 22 9.39 18.59 17.40
N THR A 23 8.56 17.61 17.03
CA THR A 23 7.41 17.21 17.85
C THR A 23 7.84 16.28 19.00
N PRO A 24 7.19 16.34 20.18
CA PRO A 24 7.49 15.43 21.31
C PRO A 24 7.39 13.95 20.91
N ASN A 25 6.50 13.64 19.96
CA ASN A 25 6.29 12.30 19.44
C ASN A 25 7.34 11.86 18.42
N ARG A 26 8.41 12.63 18.18
CA ARG A 26 9.53 12.28 17.28
C ARG A 26 9.07 11.88 15.88
N MET A 27 8.23 12.69 15.22
CA MET A 27 7.75 12.37 13.86
C MET A 27 8.90 12.21 12.86
N ASP A 28 10.07 12.80 13.12
CA ASP A 28 11.33 12.61 12.39
C ASP A 28 11.76 11.14 12.24
N LYS A 29 11.35 10.27 13.18
CA LYS A 29 11.61 8.82 13.15
C LYS A 29 10.50 8.01 12.50
N GLY A 30 9.41 8.66 12.10
CA GLY A 30 8.33 8.02 11.36
C GLY A 30 8.71 7.86 9.90
N GLN A 31 8.26 6.78 9.30
CA GLN A 31 8.38 6.47 7.89
C GLN A 31 6.97 6.20 7.36
N LEU A 32 6.62 6.83 6.25
CA LEU A 32 5.43 6.50 5.48
C LEU A 32 5.80 5.43 4.46
N TYR A 33 4.98 4.41 4.35
CA TYR A 33 5.03 3.41 3.30
C TYR A 33 3.68 3.39 2.60
N VAL A 34 3.68 3.44 1.27
CA VAL A 34 2.46 3.41 0.46
C VAL A 34 2.59 2.31 -0.57
N ILE A 35 1.55 1.49 -0.73
CA ILE A 35 1.42 0.56 -1.85
C ILE A 35 0.37 1.13 -2.79
N HIS A 36 0.75 1.27 -4.05
CA HIS A 36 -0.10 1.67 -5.14
C HIS A 36 -0.40 0.47 -6.04
N GLY A 37 -1.60 0.44 -6.59
CA GLY A 37 -1.99 -0.47 -7.65
C GLY A 37 -2.11 0.28 -8.96
N VAL A 38 -1.51 -0.24 -10.02
CA VAL A 38 -1.76 0.24 -11.38
C VAL A 38 -2.83 -0.63 -12.00
N VAL A 39 -3.96 -0.04 -12.37
CA VAL A 39 -5.02 -0.76 -13.09
C VAL A 39 -4.80 -0.75 -14.61
N SER A 40 -5.51 -1.58 -15.36
CA SER A 40 -5.32 -1.82 -16.79
C SER A 40 -5.48 -0.56 -17.66
N SER A 41 -6.19 0.47 -17.16
CA SER A 41 -6.27 1.78 -17.78
C SER A 41 -5.00 2.64 -17.61
N GLY A 42 -3.99 2.13 -16.91
CA GLY A 42 -2.76 2.86 -16.55
C GLY A 42 -2.93 3.80 -15.35
N ILE A 43 -4.10 3.83 -14.72
CA ILE A 43 -4.37 4.67 -13.55
C ILE A 43 -3.71 4.05 -12.32
N GLU A 44 -2.99 4.88 -11.57
CA GLU A 44 -2.40 4.52 -10.29
C GLU A 44 -3.35 4.89 -9.14
N VAL A 45 -3.63 3.92 -8.27
CA VAL A 45 -4.54 4.07 -7.13
C VAL A 45 -3.82 3.65 -5.84
N PRO A 46 -3.81 4.47 -4.78
CA PRO A 46 -3.25 4.05 -3.50
C PRO A 46 -4.12 2.95 -2.87
N LEU A 47 -3.51 1.82 -2.54
CA LEU A 47 -4.20 0.65 -1.96
C LEU A 47 -3.98 0.54 -0.46
N LEU A 48 -2.80 0.94 0.03
CA LEU A 48 -2.44 0.87 1.44
C LEU A 48 -1.47 2.00 1.77
N TYR A 49 -1.65 2.62 2.93
CA TYR A 49 -0.67 3.48 3.55
C TYR A 49 -0.40 3.00 4.98
N GLU A 50 0.85 3.06 5.41
CA GLU A 50 1.26 2.72 6.77
C GLU A 50 2.28 3.73 7.27
N ILE A 51 2.09 4.20 8.50
CA ILE A 51 3.11 4.98 9.22
C ILE A 51 3.77 4.02 10.21
N THR A 52 5.05 3.75 9.99
CA THR A 52 5.86 2.88 10.85
C THR A 52 7.11 3.60 11.33
N ARG A 53 7.77 3.07 12.36
CA ARG A 53 9.11 3.53 12.76
C ARG A 53 10.22 2.84 11.97
N TYR A 54 9.96 1.61 11.51
CA TYR A 54 10.95 0.76 10.89
C TYR A 54 10.30 -0.07 9.79
N LYS A 55 10.92 -0.10 8.61
CA LYS A 55 10.57 -0.99 7.51
C LYS A 55 11.34 -2.31 7.68
N ASN A 56 10.80 -3.22 8.48
CA ASN A 56 11.38 -4.55 8.66
C ASN A 56 10.49 -5.62 8.01
N LEU A 57 11.00 -6.86 7.93
CA LEU A 57 10.28 -7.97 7.31
C LEU A 57 8.93 -8.26 7.99
N ALA A 58 8.82 -8.06 9.31
CA ALA A 58 7.56 -8.26 10.01
C ALA A 58 6.52 -7.22 9.58
N THR A 59 6.91 -5.95 9.48
CA THR A 59 6.08 -4.87 8.94
C THR A 59 5.60 -5.19 7.52
N TYR A 60 6.49 -5.62 6.62
CA TYR A 60 6.08 -6.02 5.27
C TYR A 60 5.10 -7.19 5.28
N ARG A 61 5.35 -8.23 6.09
CA ARG A 61 4.43 -9.38 6.21
C ARG A 61 3.04 -8.94 6.68
N THR A 62 2.98 -8.05 7.66
CA THR A 62 1.70 -7.49 8.12
C THR A 62 1.00 -6.72 7.00
N ASN A 63 1.72 -5.81 6.32
CA ASN A 63 1.13 -4.98 5.27
C ASN A 63 0.60 -5.80 4.09
N PHE A 64 1.41 -6.72 3.55
CA PHE A 64 0.97 -7.57 2.44
C PHE A 64 -0.12 -8.57 2.88
N GLY A 65 -0.12 -9.00 4.14
CA GLY A 65 -1.23 -9.77 4.72
C GLY A 65 -2.54 -8.98 4.71
N ARG A 66 -2.52 -7.74 5.20
CA ARG A 66 -3.69 -6.84 5.18
C ARG A 66 -4.14 -6.51 3.76
N LEU A 67 -3.21 -6.27 2.85
CA LEU A 67 -3.52 -6.02 1.44
C LEU A 67 -4.22 -7.21 0.80
N ARG A 68 -3.77 -8.43 1.11
CA ARG A 68 -4.41 -9.67 0.63
C ARG A 68 -5.82 -9.85 1.18
N GLU A 69 -6.07 -9.47 2.44
CA GLU A 69 -7.42 -9.47 3.03
C GLU A 69 -8.32 -8.40 2.39
N ALA A 70 -7.77 -7.21 2.13
CA ALA A 70 -8.48 -6.04 1.63
C ALA A 70 -8.79 -6.08 0.13
N ILE A 71 -8.10 -6.93 -0.63
CA ILE A 71 -8.35 -7.17 -2.05
C ILE A 71 -8.87 -8.61 -2.21
N PRO A 72 -10.16 -8.87 -1.93
CA PRO A 72 -10.76 -10.18 -2.16
C PRO A 72 -10.70 -10.50 -3.66
N VAL A 73 -10.30 -11.73 -3.98
CA VAL A 73 -10.29 -12.26 -5.34
C VAL A 73 -11.66 -12.12 -6.03
N ASP A 74 -12.74 -12.04 -5.24
CA ASP A 74 -14.13 -12.03 -5.68
C ASP A 74 -14.67 -10.64 -6.05
N ARG A 75 -14.12 -9.56 -5.45
CA ARG A 75 -14.57 -8.17 -5.64
C ARG A 75 -14.12 -7.55 -6.95
N LEU A 76 -13.21 -8.22 -7.63
CA LEU A 76 -12.63 -7.71 -8.86
C LEU A 76 -13.23 -8.42 -10.10
N LYS A 77 -14.22 -9.32 -9.93
CA LYS A 77 -15.01 -9.79 -11.07
C LYS A 77 -15.74 -8.58 -11.66
N THR A 78 -15.32 -8.14 -12.84
CA THR A 78 -16.03 -7.12 -13.60
C THR A 78 -17.46 -7.60 -13.83
N ASN A 79 -18.42 -6.74 -13.50
CA ASN A 79 -19.79 -6.88 -13.96
C ASN A 79 -19.77 -6.67 -15.49
N GLU A 80 -19.54 -7.73 -16.24
CA GLU A 80 -19.95 -7.78 -17.64
C GLU A 80 -21.46 -8.04 -17.64
N GLN A 81 -22.23 -6.96 -17.80
CA GLN A 81 -23.58 -6.98 -18.35
C GLN A 81 -23.48 -6.62 -19.84
#